data_AF-A4T5S7-F1
#
_entry.id   AF-A4T5S7-F1
#
_cell.length_a   1.000
_cell.length_b   1.000
_cell.length_c   1.000
_cell.angle_alpha   90.00
_cell.angle_beta   90.00
_cell.angle_gamma   90.00
#
_symmetry.space_group_name_H-M   'P 1'
#
loop_
_entity.id
_entity.type
_entity.pdbx_description
1 polymer ?
#
loop_
_entity_poly.entity_id
_entity_poly.type
_entity_poly.pdbx_seq_one_letter_code
_entity_poly.pdbx_strand_id
1 'polypeptide(L)'
;MSDRKNDVPNTVTSIPLVDPHAPKPDPSIGDLVKDATAQVSTLVRAEVELAKAEITRDVKKGLTGSVFFIAALVVLFYSTFFFFFFLAELLDNWLWKWAAYLIVFGIMVVLTALLALFGYLKVRRIRGPQKTIETVKELPDAFTPGPDKRAVAASKDNLPATQKDPSGW
;
A
#
# COMPACT_ATOMS: atom_id res chain seq x y z
N MET A 1 -23.25 90.07 -17.50
CA MET A 1 -22.29 89.17 -18.15
C MET A 1 -21.65 88.34 -17.04
N SER A 2 -22.21 87.18 -16.73
CA SER A 2 -21.66 86.28 -15.69
C SER A 2 -21.71 84.86 -16.24
N ASP A 3 -20.52 84.37 -16.57
CA ASP A 3 -20.20 83.05 -17.10
C ASP A 3 -20.48 81.99 -16.03
N ARG A 4 -21.18 80.90 -16.39
CA ARG A 4 -21.33 79.71 -15.55
C ARG A 4 -20.87 78.50 -16.36
N LYS A 5 -19.62 78.11 -16.15
CA LYS A 5 -19.06 76.82 -16.55
C LYS A 5 -19.80 75.71 -15.82
N ASN A 6 -20.52 74.89 -16.58
CA ASN A 6 -21.01 73.59 -16.13
C ASN A 6 -19.87 72.58 -16.28
N ASP A 7 -19.34 72.13 -15.15
CA ASP A 7 -18.46 70.98 -15.06
C ASP A 7 -19.21 69.89 -14.29
N VAL A 8 -19.60 68.82 -15.00
CA VAL A 8 -20.16 67.60 -14.39
C VAL A 8 -19.33 66.41 -14.86
N PRO A 9 -18.71 65.65 -13.93
CA PRO A 9 -17.87 64.50 -14.29
C PRO A 9 -18.73 63.36 -14.84
N ASN A 10 -18.47 62.99 -16.08
CA ASN A 10 -19.24 62.01 -16.84
C ASN A 10 -18.58 60.61 -16.71
N THR A 11 -18.70 59.98 -15.55
CA THR A 11 -18.33 58.56 -15.38
C THR A 11 -19.35 57.87 -14.50
N VAL A 12 -20.42 57.40 -15.12
CA VAL A 12 -21.36 56.47 -14.49
C VAL A 12 -20.79 55.07 -14.65
N THR A 13 -20.41 54.45 -13.54
CA THR A 13 -20.01 53.04 -13.45
C THR A 13 -21.11 52.18 -14.05
N SER A 14 -20.92 51.69 -15.27
CA SER A 14 -21.87 50.78 -15.89
C SER A 14 -21.76 49.42 -15.20
N ILE A 15 -22.85 49.03 -14.54
CA ILE A 15 -23.09 47.65 -14.14
C ILE A 15 -23.07 46.84 -15.44
N PRO A 16 -22.20 45.82 -15.60
CA PRO A 16 -22.22 45.00 -16.79
C PRO A 16 -23.56 44.26 -16.83
N LEU A 17 -24.43 44.68 -17.76
CA LEU A 17 -25.68 43.98 -18.07
C LEU A 17 -25.32 42.70 -18.82
N VAL A 18 -24.88 41.68 -18.08
CA VAL A 18 -24.89 40.30 -18.57
C VAL A 18 -26.33 39.83 -18.43
N ASP A 19 -27.05 39.79 -19.55
CA ASP A 19 -28.41 39.28 -19.60
C ASP A 19 -28.38 37.77 -19.29
N PRO A 20 -28.95 37.30 -18.16
CA PRO A 20 -28.99 35.88 -17.82
C PRO A 20 -29.85 35.05 -18.80
N HIS A 21 -30.59 35.72 -19.71
CA HIS A 21 -31.44 35.10 -20.73
C HIS A 21 -30.92 35.26 -22.16
N ALA A 22 -29.72 35.82 -22.36
CA ALA A 22 -29.08 35.79 -23.67
C ALA A 22 -28.84 34.32 -24.10
N PRO A 23 -29.16 33.93 -25.36
CA PRO A 23 -28.92 32.58 -25.85
C PRO A 23 -27.44 32.23 -25.66
N LYS A 24 -27.16 31.17 -24.90
CA LYS A 24 -25.79 30.66 -24.79
C LYS A 24 -25.33 30.25 -26.20
N PRO A 25 -24.15 30.71 -26.66
CA PRO A 25 -23.56 30.20 -27.89
C PRO A 25 -23.54 28.67 -27.85
N ASP A 26 -23.88 28.01 -28.97
CA ASP A 26 -23.83 26.56 -29.04
C ASP A 26 -22.44 26.07 -28.59
N PRO A 27 -22.36 25.15 -27.63
CA PRO A 27 -21.09 24.71 -27.07
C PRO A 27 -20.22 24.14 -28.20
N SER A 28 -18.97 24.59 -28.27
CA SER A 28 -18.04 24.05 -29.25
C SER A 28 -17.77 22.57 -28.95
N ILE A 29 -17.32 21.81 -29.96
CA ILE A 29 -16.96 20.40 -29.74
C ILE A 29 -15.89 20.25 -28.66
N GLY A 30 -15.00 21.24 -28.50
CA GLY A 30 -14.03 21.27 -27.40
C GLY A 30 -14.67 21.43 -26.02
N ASP A 31 -15.72 22.24 -25.91
CA ASP A 31 -16.47 22.43 -24.66
C ASP A 31 -17.27 21.18 -24.29
N LEU A 32 -17.87 20.51 -25.27
CA LEU A 32 -18.58 19.24 -25.06
C LEU A 32 -17.66 18.12 -24.57
N VAL A 33 -16.45 17.99 -25.15
CA VAL A 33 -15.46 17.00 -24.72
C VAL A 33 -14.94 17.33 -23.32
N LYS A 34 -14.71 18.60 -23.01
CA LYS A 34 -14.30 19.05 -21.68
C LYS A 34 -15.36 18.73 -20.62
N ASP A 35 -16.63 19.02 -20.90
CA ASP A 35 -17.74 18.74 -19.98
C ASP A 35 -17.97 17.24 -19.80
N ALA A 36 -17.93 16.45 -20.89
CA ALA A 36 -18.04 15.00 -20.81
C ALA A 36 -16.89 14.39 -19.97
N THR A 37 -15.66 14.87 -20.16
CA THR A 37 -14.49 14.42 -19.37
C THR A 37 -14.63 14.80 -17.90
N ALA A 38 -15.14 16.00 -17.60
CA ALA A 38 -15.38 16.45 -16.23
C ALA A 38 -16.47 15.59 -15.53
N GLN A 39 -17.53 15.22 -16.24
CA GLN A 39 -18.58 14.34 -15.71
C GLN A 39 -18.05 12.92 -15.44
N VAL A 40 -17.27 12.36 -16.37
CA VAL A 40 -16.62 11.05 -16.17
C VAL A 40 -15.68 11.10 -14.96
N SER A 41 -14.87 12.15 -14.83
CA SER A 41 -14.00 12.34 -13.66
C SER A 41 -14.79 12.44 -12.35
N THR A 42 -15.98 13.03 -12.39
CA THR A 42 -16.87 13.15 -11.22
C THR A 42 -17.46 11.80 -10.84
N LEU A 43 -17.90 11.00 -11.82
CA LEU A 43 -18.40 9.64 -11.60
C LEU A 43 -17.34 8.72 -11.01
N VAL A 44 -16.13 8.72 -11.59
CA VAL A 44 -15.01 7.90 -11.08
C VAL A 44 -14.67 8.31 -9.65
N ARG A 45 -14.67 9.60 -9.35
CA ARG A 45 -14.41 10.08 -7.99
C ARG A 45 -15.50 9.62 -7.02
N ALA A 46 -16.77 9.69 -7.41
CA ALA A 46 -17.89 9.22 -6.61
C ALA A 46 -17.82 7.71 -6.33
N GLU A 47 -17.47 6.90 -7.33
CA GLU A 47 -17.32 5.45 -7.18
C GLU A 47 -16.18 5.10 -6.21
N VAL A 48 -15.05 5.82 -6.31
CA VAL A 48 -13.92 5.67 -5.39
C VAL A 48 -14.29 6.09 -3.97
N GLU A 49 -15.04 7.18 -3.81
CA GLU A 49 -15.48 7.66 -2.50
C GLU A 49 -16.47 6.69 -1.86
N LEU A 50 -17.37 6.12 -2.64
CA LEU A 50 -18.30 5.08 -2.20
C LEU A 50 -17.55 3.82 -1.77
N ALA A 51 -16.64 3.31 -2.62
CA ALA A 51 -15.83 2.13 -2.31
C ALA A 51 -14.98 2.36 -1.05
N LYS A 52 -14.38 3.54 -0.89
CA LYS A 52 -13.65 3.91 0.34
C LYS A 52 -14.57 3.92 1.55
N ALA A 53 -15.78 4.45 1.44
CA ALA A 53 -16.74 4.49 2.54
C ALA A 53 -17.18 3.07 2.95
N GLU A 54 -17.42 2.18 1.98
CA GLU A 54 -17.79 0.79 2.24
C GLU A 54 -16.66 0.02 2.91
N ILE A 55 -15.44 0.08 2.36
CA ILE A 55 -14.24 -0.55 2.95
C ILE A 55 -14.02 -0.02 4.37
N THR A 56 -14.10 1.30 4.58
CA THR A 56 -13.90 1.90 5.90
C THR A 56 -14.96 1.44 6.89
N ARG A 57 -16.22 1.34 6.46
CA ARG A 57 -17.33 0.84 7.28
C ARG A 57 -17.10 -0.61 7.68
N ASP A 58 -16.66 -1.45 6.75
CA ASP A 58 -16.42 -2.86 6.99
C ASP A 58 -15.20 -3.11 7.87
N VAL A 59 -14.12 -2.34 7.67
CA VAL A 59 -12.97 -2.32 8.57
C VAL A 59 -13.40 -1.91 9.98
N LYS A 60 -14.23 -0.87 10.12
CA LYS A 60 -14.71 -0.42 11.43
C LYS A 60 -15.57 -1.48 12.12
N LYS A 61 -16.46 -2.15 11.39
CA LYS A 61 -17.25 -3.28 11.90
C LYS A 61 -16.36 -4.45 12.31
N GLY A 62 -15.38 -4.81 11.49
CA GLY A 62 -14.40 -5.86 11.79
C GLY A 62 -13.57 -5.54 13.02
N LEU A 63 -13.17 -4.27 13.19
CA LEU A 63 -12.44 -3.80 14.36
C LEU A 63 -13.30 -3.92 15.63
N THR A 64 -14.56 -3.47 15.59
CA THR A 64 -15.48 -3.64 16.73
C THR A 64 -15.69 -5.12 17.06
N GLY A 65 -15.83 -5.98 16.05
CA GLY A 65 -15.90 -7.44 16.25
C GLY A 65 -14.64 -8.03 16.87
N SER A 66 -13.46 -7.53 16.50
CA SER A 66 -12.18 -8.00 17.02
C SER A 66 -12.00 -7.75 18.52
N VAL A 67 -12.66 -6.73 19.09
CA VAL A 67 -12.62 -6.45 20.54
C VAL A 67 -13.16 -7.65 21.34
N PHE A 68 -14.27 -8.24 20.90
CA PHE A 68 -14.83 -9.41 21.56
C PHE A 68 -13.92 -10.63 21.43
N PHE A 69 -13.25 -10.78 20.29
CA PHE A 69 -12.30 -11.88 20.10
C PHE A 69 -11.07 -11.72 20.99
N ILE A 70 -10.51 -10.51 21.10
CA ILE A 70 -9.41 -10.20 22.02
C ILE A 70 -9.85 -10.45 23.46
N ALA A 71 -11.03 -9.96 23.86
CA ALA A 71 -11.58 -10.20 25.19
C ALA A 71 -11.76 -11.70 25.47
N ALA A 72 -12.30 -12.47 24.52
CA ALA A 72 -12.46 -13.91 24.63
C ALA A 72 -11.12 -14.63 24.77
N LEU A 73 -10.10 -14.25 23.99
CA LEU A 73 -8.75 -14.83 24.11
C LEU A 73 -8.10 -14.51 25.45
N VAL A 74 -8.27 -13.28 25.97
CA VAL A 74 -7.77 -12.90 27.30
C VAL A 74 -8.46 -13.74 28.38
N VAL A 75 -9.80 -13.86 28.34
CA VAL A 75 -10.54 -14.69 29.28
C VAL A 75 -10.08 -16.15 29.19
N LEU A 76 -10.00 -16.72 27.98
CA LEU A 76 -9.54 -18.09 27.77
C LEU A 76 -8.13 -18.33 28.30
N PHE A 77 -7.23 -17.36 28.10
CA PHE A 77 -5.86 -17.42 28.63
C PHE A 77 -5.85 -17.46 30.16
N TYR A 78 -6.58 -16.57 30.84
CA TYR A 78 -6.69 -16.60 32.30
C TYR A 78 -7.43 -17.85 32.82
N SER A 79 -8.45 -18.33 32.11
CA SER A 79 -9.17 -19.57 32.44
C SER A 79 -8.28 -20.80 32.43
N THR A 80 -7.21 -20.81 31.63
CA THR A 80 -6.25 -21.91 31.57
C THR A 80 -5.57 -22.12 32.93
N PHE A 81 -5.28 -21.05 33.68
CA PHE A 81 -4.75 -21.16 35.05
C PHE A 81 -5.73 -21.91 35.97
N PHE A 82 -7.00 -21.49 36.00
CA PHE A 82 -8.05 -22.15 36.79
C PHE A 82 -8.29 -23.60 36.34
N PHE A 83 -8.20 -23.87 35.04
CA PHE A 83 -8.36 -25.22 34.50
C PHE A 83 -7.30 -26.18 35.04
N PHE A 84 -6.02 -25.77 35.11
CA PHE A 84 -4.97 -26.61 35.67
C PHE A 84 -5.12 -26.81 37.19
N PHE A 85 -5.54 -25.78 37.93
CA PHE A 85 -5.87 -25.93 39.35
C PHE A 85 -7.03 -26.90 39.56
N PHE A 86 -8.10 -26.75 38.78
CA PHE A 86 -9.23 -27.67 38.77
C PHE A 86 -8.77 -29.10 38.47
N LEU A 87 -7.92 -29.29 37.46
CA LEU A 87 -7.42 -30.61 37.09
C LEU A 87 -6.60 -31.25 38.22
N ALA A 88 -5.75 -30.46 38.90
CA ALA A 88 -4.97 -30.92 40.03
C ALA A 88 -5.88 -31.33 41.21
N GLU A 89 -6.88 -30.50 41.55
CA GLU A 89 -7.83 -30.80 42.62
C GLU A 89 -8.72 -32.00 42.27
N LEU A 90 -9.09 -32.14 40.99
CA LEU A 90 -9.84 -33.29 40.50
C LEU A 90 -9.02 -34.57 40.71
N LEU A 91 -7.75 -34.58 40.31
CA LEU A 91 -6.82 -35.70 40.50
C LEU A 91 -6.57 -36.02 41.99
N ASP A 92 -6.60 -35.02 42.88
CA ASP A 92 -6.44 -35.20 44.34
C ASP A 92 -7.54 -36.09 44.95
N ASN A 93 -8.70 -36.24 44.30
CA ASN A 93 -9.75 -37.15 44.78
C ASN A 93 -9.35 -38.63 44.73
N TRP A 94 -8.40 -39.00 43.86
CA TRP A 94 -7.96 -40.38 43.66
C TRP A 94 -6.47 -40.61 43.94
N LEU A 95 -5.68 -39.53 44.09
CA LEU A 95 -4.23 -39.56 44.24
C LEU A 95 -3.80 -38.72 45.43
N TRP A 96 -2.57 -38.91 45.89
CA TRP A 96 -1.97 -37.95 46.82
C TRP A 96 -1.78 -36.59 46.16
N LYS A 97 -2.14 -35.53 46.88
CA LYS A 97 -2.02 -34.13 46.47
C LYS A 97 -0.73 -33.82 45.73
N TRP A 98 0.42 -34.12 46.32
CA TRP A 98 1.72 -33.83 45.68
C TRP A 98 1.89 -34.52 44.32
N ALA A 99 1.37 -35.74 44.16
CA ALA A 99 1.44 -36.49 42.90
C ALA A 99 0.49 -35.91 41.85
N ALA A 100 -0.71 -35.47 42.26
CA ALA A 100 -1.66 -34.80 41.37
C ALA A 100 -1.08 -33.53 40.74
N TYR A 101 -0.48 -32.65 41.55
CA TYR A 101 0.18 -31.44 41.05
C TYR A 101 1.39 -31.76 40.15
N LEU A 102 2.16 -32.81 40.46
CA LEU A 102 3.31 -33.22 39.64
C LEU A 102 2.86 -33.73 38.26
N ILE A 103 1.77 -34.50 38.20
CA ILE A 103 1.19 -34.98 36.94
C ILE A 103 0.70 -33.79 36.09
N VAL A 104 -0.04 -32.85 36.69
CA VAL A 104 -0.51 -31.65 35.97
C VAL A 104 0.67 -30.82 35.45
N PHE A 105 1.72 -30.65 36.26
CA PHE A 105 2.95 -30.00 35.82
C PHE A 105 3.59 -30.73 34.63
N GLY A 106 3.66 -32.07 34.67
CA GLY A 106 4.14 -32.88 33.55
C GLY A 106 3.33 -32.66 32.27
N ILE A 107 1.99 -32.60 32.38
CA ILE A 107 1.10 -32.28 31.25
C ILE A 107 1.41 -30.89 30.68
N MET A 108 1.62 -29.88 31.54
CA MET A 108 1.96 -28.52 31.09
C MET A 108 3.28 -28.46 30.34
N VAL A 109 4.30 -29.19 30.80
CA VAL A 109 5.61 -29.28 30.13
C VAL A 109 5.45 -29.91 28.74
N VAL A 110 4.71 -31.01 28.63
CA VAL A 110 4.45 -31.68 27.35
C VAL A 110 3.68 -30.77 26.40
N LEU A 111 2.60 -30.13 26.86
CA LEU A 111 1.84 -29.17 26.05
C LEU A 111 2.71 -28.01 25.56
N THR A 112 3.54 -27.45 26.44
CA THR A 112 4.47 -26.36 26.10
C THR A 112 5.47 -26.82 25.05
N ALA A 113 6.06 -28.00 25.18
CA ALA A 113 6.99 -28.55 24.21
C ALA A 113 6.35 -28.75 22.83
N LEU A 114 5.11 -29.26 22.79
CA LEU A 114 4.36 -29.42 21.54
C LEU A 114 4.07 -28.06 20.89
N LEU A 115 3.56 -27.08 21.66
CA LEU A 115 3.27 -25.74 21.14
C LEU A 115 4.53 -25.03 20.65
N ALA A 116 5.64 -25.13 21.38
CA ALA A 116 6.93 -24.58 20.97
C ALA A 116 7.43 -25.24 19.68
N LEU A 117 7.30 -26.56 19.55
CA LEU A 117 7.68 -27.28 18.35
C LEU A 117 6.82 -26.87 17.14
N PHE A 118 5.49 -26.82 17.28
CA PHE A 118 4.61 -26.38 16.21
C PHE A 118 4.87 -24.92 15.82
N GLY A 119 5.09 -24.04 16.81
CA GLY A 119 5.48 -22.65 16.59
C GLY A 119 6.79 -22.55 15.80
N TYR A 120 7.81 -23.30 16.22
CA TYR A 120 9.11 -23.37 15.54
C TYR A 120 8.98 -23.89 14.10
N LEU A 121 8.22 -24.97 13.88
CA LEU A 121 7.98 -25.54 12.55
C LEU A 121 7.24 -24.55 11.65
N LYS A 122 6.26 -23.82 12.19
CA LYS A 122 5.51 -22.81 11.44
C LYS A 122 6.41 -21.64 11.05
N VAL A 123 7.20 -21.11 11.97
CA VAL A 123 8.16 -20.02 11.71
C VAL A 123 9.22 -20.45 10.70
N ARG A 124 9.77 -21.66 10.83
CA ARG A 124 10.78 -22.18 9.90
C ARG A 124 10.23 -22.40 8.49
N ARG A 125 8.92 -22.62 8.35
CA ARG A 125 8.25 -22.74 7.04
C ARG A 125 8.03 -21.39 6.35
N ILE A 126 8.07 -20.29 7.10
CA ILE A 126 8.05 -18.94 6.53
C ILE A 126 9.43 -18.67 5.92
N ARG A 127 9.62 -19.12 4.67
CA ARG A 127 10.74 -18.67 3.84
C ARG A 127 10.52 -17.17 3.61
N GLY A 128 11.48 -16.33 4.06
CA GLY A 128 11.43 -14.89 3.84
C GLY A 128 11.26 -14.52 2.36
N PRO A 129 10.88 -13.29 2.01
CA PRO A 129 10.57 -12.88 0.63
C PRO A 129 11.83 -12.92 -0.25
N GLN A 130 12.20 -14.11 -0.72
CA GLN A 130 13.37 -14.38 -1.56
C GLN A 130 13.31 -13.52 -2.83
N LYS A 131 12.12 -13.38 -3.42
CA LYS A 131 11.91 -12.58 -4.62
C LYS A 131 12.23 -11.10 -4.43
N THR A 132 11.94 -10.52 -3.26
CA THR A 132 12.29 -9.12 -2.96
C THR A 132 13.80 -8.96 -2.74
N ILE A 133 14.45 -9.96 -2.14
CA ILE A 133 15.89 -9.96 -1.93
C ILE A 133 16.64 -10.13 -3.26
N GLU A 134 16.13 -10.96 -4.18
CA GLU A 134 16.67 -11.15 -5.53
C GLU A 134 16.54 -9.86 -6.36
N THR A 135 15.35 -9.25 -6.41
CA THR A 135 15.15 -7.99 -7.14
C THR A 135 16.05 -6.87 -6.62
N VAL A 136 16.24 -6.75 -5.30
CA VAL A 136 17.14 -5.71 -4.74
C VAL A 136 18.62 -6.00 -5.01
N LYS A 137 19.01 -7.28 -5.14
CA LYS A 137 20.37 -7.68 -5.53
C LYS A 137 20.66 -7.46 -7.02
N GLU A 138 19.63 -7.43 -7.87
CA GLU A 138 19.76 -7.14 -9.32
C GLU A 138 19.75 -5.63 -9.64
N LEU A 139 19.24 -4.78 -8.74
CA LEU A 139 19.27 -3.32 -8.91
C LEU A 139 20.67 -2.71 -9.12
N PRO A 140 21.76 -3.12 -8.44
CA PRO A 140 23.09 -2.56 -8.69
C PRO A 140 23.66 -2.85 -10.09
N ASP A 141 23.28 -3.97 -10.71
CA ASP A 141 23.70 -4.30 -12.09
C ASP A 141 22.95 -3.46 -13.13
N ALA A 142 21.72 -3.06 -12.84
CA ALA A 142 20.91 -2.20 -13.72
C ALA A 142 21.27 -0.71 -13.62
N PHE A 143 21.90 -0.26 -12.52
CA PHE A 143 22.18 1.15 -12.24
C PHE A 143 23.64 1.58 -12.34
N THR A 144 24.56 0.70 -12.76
CA THR A 144 25.95 1.12 -13.04
C THR A 144 26.07 1.62 -14.49
N PRO A 145 26.23 2.94 -14.76
CA PRO A 145 26.52 3.44 -16.09
C PRO A 145 28.02 3.22 -16.34
N GLY A 146 28.36 2.07 -16.91
CA GLY A 146 29.72 1.77 -17.39
C GLY A 146 29.85 2.11 -18.89
N PRO A 147 31.00 2.66 -19.32
CA PRO A 147 31.14 3.41 -20.58
C PRO A 147 30.94 2.56 -21.83
N ASP A 148 30.46 3.23 -22.87
CA ASP A 148 30.03 2.71 -24.16
C ASP A 148 30.93 1.62 -24.77
N LYS A 149 30.58 0.35 -24.55
CA LYS A 149 31.13 -0.79 -25.31
C LYS A 149 30.80 -0.72 -26.81
N ARG A 150 29.89 0.15 -27.23
CA ARG A 150 29.54 0.39 -28.66
C ARG A 150 30.59 1.23 -29.39
N ALA A 151 31.34 2.09 -28.70
CA ALA A 151 32.35 2.94 -29.34
C ALA A 151 33.64 2.18 -29.71
N VAL A 152 33.97 1.10 -28.99
CA VAL A 152 35.22 0.34 -29.22
C VAL A 152 35.12 -0.62 -30.41
N ALA A 153 33.91 -1.05 -30.77
CA ALA A 153 33.69 -1.90 -31.94
C ALA A 153 33.78 -1.13 -33.27
N ALA A 154 33.38 0.16 -33.29
CA ALA A 154 33.35 0.97 -34.52
C ALA A 154 34.73 1.46 -35.00
N SER A 155 35.74 1.49 -34.12
CA SER A 155 37.09 1.97 -34.48
C SER A 155 38.04 0.88 -35.01
N LYS A 156 37.65 -0.40 -34.97
CA LYS A 156 38.51 -1.50 -35.44
C LYS A 156 38.41 -1.78 -36.95
N ASP A 157 37.38 -1.26 -37.62
CA ASP A 157 37.12 -1.56 -39.04
C ASP A 157 37.77 -0.58 -40.03
N ASN A 158 38.55 0.40 -39.56
CA ASN A 158 39.09 1.47 -40.41
C ASN A 158 40.64 1.57 -40.39
N LEU A 159 41.32 0.43 -40.51
CA LEU A 159 42.76 0.39 -40.80
C LEU A 159 43.00 0.31 -42.32
N PRO A 160 43.75 1.25 -42.94
CA PRO A 160 44.08 1.19 -44.35
C PRO A 160 45.00 -0.01 -44.64
N ALA A 161 44.64 -0.79 -45.67
CA ALA A 161 45.41 -1.94 -46.13
C ALA A 161 46.84 -1.51 -46.48
N THR A 162 47.83 -2.02 -45.73
CA THR A 162 49.24 -1.90 -46.10
C THR A 162 49.48 -2.80 -47.31
N GLN A 163 49.64 -2.14 -48.46
CA GLN A 163 50.10 -2.71 -49.72
C GLN A 163 51.41 -3.47 -49.50
N LYS A 164 51.42 -4.77 -49.78
CA LYS A 164 52.62 -5.63 -49.71
C LYS A 164 53.09 -5.91 -51.14
N ASP A 165 54.23 -5.32 -51.46
CA ASP A 165 54.98 -5.39 -52.72
C ASP A 165 55.51 -6.82 -52.99
N PRO A 166 55.32 -7.42 -54.17
CA PRO A 166 55.88 -8.72 -54.52
C PRO A 166 57.19 -8.54 -55.31
N SER A 167 58.32 -8.40 -54.61
CA SER A 167 59.63 -8.51 -55.26
C SER A 167 60.67 -9.21 -54.39
N GLY A 168 61.17 -10.32 -54.93
CA GLY A 168 62.57 -10.70 -54.80
C GLY A 168 62.91 -11.72 -53.73
N TRP A 169 63.39 -12.87 -54.23
CA TRP A 169 64.16 -13.95 -53.59
C TRP A 169 63.36 -15.13 -53.01
#